data_AF-A0A9W6DIR4-F1
#
_entry.id   AF-A0A9W6DIR4-F1
#
_cell.length_a   1.000
_cell.length_b   1.000
_cell.length_c   1.000
_cell.angle_alpha   90.00
_cell.angle_beta   90.00
_cell.angle_gamma   90.00
#
_symmetry.space_group_name_H-M   'P 1'
#
loop_
_entity.id
_entity.type
_entity.pdbx_description
1 polymer ?
#
loop_
_entity_poly.entity_id
_entity_poly.type
_entity_poly.pdbx_seq_one_letter_code
_entity_poly.pdbx_strand_id
1 'polypeptide(L)'
;MRRKLLAIFLLIVFLICISLDIVPLDNSTEVLNYYVDNSLDETGSVNVVTSIYLNYRVFDTIFETLLLLISIIGIIYFSRHEGDY
;
A
#
# COMPACT_ATOMS: atom_id res chain seq x y z
N MET A 1 19.92 28.80 1.08
CA MET A 1 20.01 28.30 -0.30
C MET A 1 20.18 26.78 -0.39
N ARG A 2 21.10 26.14 0.36
CA ARG A 2 21.34 24.68 0.31
C ARG A 2 20.11 23.79 0.59
N ARG A 3 19.26 24.14 1.56
CA ARG A 3 18.01 23.41 1.87
C ARG A 3 16.96 23.50 0.75
N LYS A 4 16.88 24.65 0.05
CA LYS A 4 15.97 24.84 -1.09
C LYS A 4 16.43 24.03 -2.31
N LEU A 5 17.74 23.96 -2.53
CA LEU A 5 18.33 23.12 -3.58
C LEU A 5 18.10 21.63 -3.32
N LEU A 6 18.26 21.18 -2.07
CA LEU A 6 17.92 19.80 -1.67
C LEU A 6 16.44 19.48 -1.88
N ALA A 7 15.53 20.40 -1.52
CA ALA A 7 14.09 20.22 -1.71
C ALA A 7 13.73 20.14 -3.20
N ILE A 8 14.31 20.99 -4.05
CA ILE A 8 14.10 20.98 -5.50
C ILE A 8 14.67 19.69 -6.12
N PHE A 9 15.84 19.25 -5.67
CA PHE A 9 16.44 17.99 -6.12
C PHE A 9 15.56 16.79 -5.77
N LEU A 10 15.06 16.71 -4.53
CA LEU A 10 14.11 15.68 -4.11
C LEU A 10 12.81 15.71 -4.92
N LEU A 11 12.27 16.91 -5.19
CA LEU A 11 11.08 17.09 -6.02
C LEU A 11 11.30 16.58 -7.45
N ILE A 12 12.45 16.89 -8.05
CA ILE A 12 12.79 16.45 -9.40
C ILE A 12 12.95 14.93 -9.45
N VAL A 13 13.64 14.33 -8.47
CA VAL A 13 13.76 12.86 -8.38
C VAL A 13 12.40 12.20 -8.22
N PHE A 14 11.52 12.75 -7.38
CA PHE A 14 10.16 12.26 -7.20
C PHE A 14 9.33 12.34 -8.48
N LEU A 15 9.41 13.46 -9.21
CA LEU A 15 8.72 13.62 -10.50
C LEU A 15 9.26 12.68 -11.58
N ILE A 16 10.57 12.43 -11.60
CA ILE A 16 11.20 11.46 -12.50
C ILE A 16 10.70 10.05 -12.18
N CYS A 17 10.67 9.65 -10.90
CA CYS A 17 10.12 8.35 -10.49
C CYS A 17 8.67 8.17 -10.97
N ILE A 18 7.81 9.18 -10.79
CA ILE A 18 6.42 9.14 -11.28
C ILE A 18 6.36 8.99 -12.81
N SER A 19 7.22 9.69 -13.54
CA SER A 19 7.22 9.67 -15.00
C SER A 19 7.72 8.35 -15.61
N LEU A 20 8.44 7.54 -14.85
CA LEU A 20 8.99 6.26 -15.31
C LEU A 20 7.97 5.11 -15.20
N ASP A 21 6.95 5.22 -14.34
CA ASP A 21 5.98 4.16 -14.08
C ASP A 21 4.62 4.38 -14.75
N ILE A 22 4.60 4.28 -16.08
CA ILE A 22 3.34 4.04 -16.79
C ILE A 22 3.58 3.08 -17.97
N VAL A 23 3.96 1.85 -17.63
CA VAL A 23 3.62 0.72 -18.49
C VAL A 23 2.12 0.48 -18.27
N PRO A 24 1.26 0.65 -19.29
CA PRO A 24 -0.14 0.29 -19.15
C PRO A 24 -0.23 -1.21 -18.89
N LEU A 25 -0.84 -1.57 -17.77
CA LEU A 25 -1.11 -2.96 -17.39
C LEU A 25 -2.28 -3.47 -18.27
N ASP A 26 -2.02 -3.69 -19.56
CA ASP A 26 -3.04 -4.13 -20.52
C ASP A 26 -3.40 -5.63 -20.35
N ASN A 27 -2.62 -6.37 -19.55
CA ASN A 27 -2.77 -7.81 -19.39
C ASN A 27 -3.28 -8.22 -18.00
N SER A 28 -4.40 -7.63 -17.55
CA SER A 28 -5.05 -8.04 -16.28
C SER A 28 -5.31 -9.55 -16.18
N THR A 29 -5.57 -10.20 -17.32
CA THR A 29 -5.77 -11.65 -17.43
C THR A 29 -4.50 -12.45 -17.20
N GLU A 30 -3.34 -11.95 -17.65
CA GLU A 30 -2.04 -12.61 -17.47
C GLU A 30 -1.64 -12.61 -16.00
N VAL A 31 -1.82 -11.47 -15.32
CA VAL A 31 -1.57 -11.34 -13.88
C VAL A 31 -2.49 -12.25 -13.07
N LEU A 32 -3.77 -12.33 -13.44
CA LEU A 32 -4.71 -13.25 -12.81
C LEU A 32 -4.27 -14.70 -12.96
N ASN A 33 -3.95 -15.13 -14.18
CA ASN A 33 -3.50 -16.50 -14.45
C ASN A 33 -2.22 -16.80 -13.67
N TYR A 34 -1.27 -15.87 -13.63
CA TYR A 34 -0.05 -16.02 -12.84
C TYR A 34 -0.34 -16.30 -11.36
N TYR A 35 -1.23 -15.53 -10.72
CA TYR A 35 -1.58 -15.75 -9.33
C TYR A 35 -2.32 -17.07 -9.11
N VAL A 36 -3.21 -17.46 -10.02
CA VAL A 36 -3.93 -18.73 -9.92
C VAL A 36 -2.96 -19.91 -10.02
N ASP A 37 -2.05 -19.88 -11.00
CA ASP A 37 -1.18 -21.01 -11.32
C ASP A 37 0.01 -21.13 -10.34
N ASN A 38 0.55 -20.02 -9.82
CA ASN A 38 1.80 -20.03 -9.03
C ASN A 38 1.58 -19.82 -7.52
N SER A 39 0.39 -19.44 -7.07
CA SER A 39 0.16 -19.08 -5.65
C SER A 39 0.49 -20.19 -4.67
N LEU A 40 0.18 -21.46 -4.99
CA LEU A 40 0.46 -22.57 -4.10
C LEU A 40 1.97 -22.80 -3.95
N ASP A 41 2.72 -22.75 -5.04
CA ASP A 41 4.15 -23.03 -5.05
C ASP A 41 4.97 -21.88 -4.45
N GLU A 42 4.57 -20.63 -4.71
CA GLU A 42 5.30 -19.45 -4.22
C GLU A 42 4.94 -19.08 -2.78
N THR A 43 3.70 -19.33 -2.35
CA THR A 43 3.19 -18.83 -1.06
C THR A 43 2.77 -19.95 -0.10
N GLY A 44 2.64 -21.19 -0.58
CA GLY A 44 2.14 -22.32 0.21
C GLY A 44 0.64 -22.27 0.50
N SER A 45 -0.10 -21.26 0.01
CA SER A 45 -1.53 -21.14 0.24
C SER A 45 -2.35 -21.79 -0.86
N VAL A 46 -3.28 -22.66 -0.47
CA VAL A 46 -4.28 -23.25 -1.36
C VAL A 46 -5.33 -22.21 -1.80
N ASN A 47 -5.53 -21.16 -1.01
CA ASN A 47 -6.50 -20.11 -1.34
C ASN A 47 -5.79 -18.91 -1.98
N VAL A 48 -5.98 -18.78 -3.30
CA VAL A 48 -5.44 -17.70 -4.14
C VAL A 48 -5.77 -16.30 -3.59
N VAL A 49 -6.94 -16.11 -2.99
CA VAL A 49 -7.32 -14.81 -2.42
C VAL A 49 -6.43 -14.47 -1.22
N THR A 50 -6.15 -15.45 -0.36
CA THR A 50 -5.28 -15.24 0.81
C THR A 50 -3.81 -15.05 0.43
N SER A 51 -3.33 -15.72 -0.62
CA SER A 51 -1.97 -15.52 -1.12
C SER A 51 -1.78 -14.09 -1.65
N ILE A 52 -2.81 -13.51 -2.27
CA ILE A 52 -2.78 -12.11 -2.72
C ILE A 52 -2.65 -11.17 -1.53
N TYR A 53 -3.52 -11.25 -0.52
CA TYR A 53 -3.49 -10.31 0.61
C TYR A 53 -2.23 -10.47 1.49
N LEU A 54 -1.77 -11.70 1.72
CA LEU A 54 -0.72 -11.96 2.72
C LEU A 54 0.68 -12.10 2.11
N ASN A 55 0.82 -12.34 0.81
CA ASN A 55 2.12 -12.44 0.15
C ASN A 55 2.27 -11.40 -0.97
N TYR A 56 1.55 -11.54 -2.08
CA TYR A 56 1.79 -10.71 -3.27
C TYR A 56 1.56 -9.21 -3.03
N ARG A 57 0.57 -8.85 -2.21
CA ARG A 57 0.17 -7.47 -1.92
C ARG A 57 0.16 -7.17 -0.42
N VAL A 58 1.15 -7.72 0.31
CA VAL A 58 1.22 -7.61 1.77
C VAL A 58 1.25 -6.17 2.27
N PHE A 59 1.89 -5.25 1.55
CA PHE A 59 1.96 -3.84 1.95
C PHE A 59 0.60 -3.15 1.92
N ASP A 60 -0.26 -3.47 0.94
CA ASP A 60 -1.60 -2.88 0.84
C ASP A 60 -2.45 -3.29 2.06
N THR A 61 -2.41 -4.57 2.46
CA THR A 61 -3.12 -5.08 3.64
C THR A 61 -2.53 -4.57 4.96
N ILE A 62 -1.20 -4.47 5.07
CA ILE A 62 -0.55 -3.89 6.27
C ILE A 62 -0.97 -2.42 6.43
N PHE A 63 -0.99 -1.64 5.35
CA PHE A 63 -1.39 -0.24 5.45
C PHE A 63 -2.89 -0.06 5.70
N GLU A 64 -3.75 -0.93 5.15
CA GLU A 64 -5.18 -0.93 5.48
C GLU A 64 -5.41 -1.17 6.98
N THR A 65 -4.77 -2.19 7.54
CA THR A 65 -4.90 -2.50 8.98
C THR A 65 -4.28 -1.42 9.87
N LEU A 66 -3.15 -0.83 9.46
CA LEU A 66 -2.55 0.32 10.16
C LEU A 66 -3.47 1.54 10.13
N LEU A 67 -4.09 1.85 8.99
CA LEU A 67 -5.04 2.95 8.85
C LEU A 67 -6.25 2.72 9.75
N LEU A 68 -6.78 1.51 9.79
CA LEU A 68 -7.87 1.14 10.70
C LEU A 68 -7.47 1.32 12.16
N LEU A 69 -6.27 0.88 12.56
CA LEU A 69 -5.73 1.06 13.91
C LEU A 69 -5.64 2.55 14.28
N ILE A 70 -5.05 3.37 13.41
CA ILE A 70 -4.92 4.82 13.62
C ILE A 70 -6.31 5.45 13.74
N SER A 71 -7.27 5.01 12.93
CA SER A 71 -8.65 5.50 12.97
C SER A 71 -9.30 5.21 14.32
N ILE A 72 -9.13 3.99 14.85
CA ILE A 72 -9.64 3.60 16.17
C ILE A 72 -8.98 4.43 17.28
N ILE A 73 -7.65 4.60 17.23
CA ILE A 73 -6.94 5.45 18.20
C ILE A 73 -7.46 6.89 18.16
N GLY A 74 -7.66 7.44 16.95
CA GLY A 74 -8.22 8.77 16.76
C GLY A 74 -9.63 8.87 17.36
N ILE A 75 -10.50 7.90 17.10
CA ILE A 75 -11.84 7.85 17.68
C ILE A 75 -11.77 7.80 19.20
N ILE A 76 -10.92 6.97 19.81
CA ILE A 76 -10.79 6.90 21.27
C ILE A 76 -10.31 8.25 21.84
N TYR A 77 -9.34 8.87 21.19
CA TYR A 77 -8.80 10.16 21.62
C TYR A 77 -9.85 11.29 21.54
N PHE A 78 -10.59 11.39 20.43
CA PHE A 78 -11.59 12.45 20.23
C PHE A 78 -12.93 12.15 20.91
N SER A 79 -13.32 10.88 21.03
CA SER A 79 -14.54 10.46 21.74
C SER A 79 -14.42 10.69 23.23
N ARG A 80 -13.21 10.85 23.76
CA ARG A 80 -12.99 11.28 25.14
C ARG A 80 -13.23 12.79 25.25
N HIS A 81 -14.45 13.22 24.94
CA HIS A 81 -14.95 14.51 25.36
C HIS A 81 -15.22 14.41 26.86
N GLU A 82 -14.41 15.10 27.64
CA GLU A 82 -14.76 15.48 29.01
C GLU A 82 -16.10 16.20 28.92
N GLY A 83 -17.14 15.54 29.42
CA GLY A 83 -18.39 16.20 29.79
C GLY A 83 -18.11 17.04 31.03
N ASP A 84 -17.41 18.16 30.85
CA ASP A 84 -17.30 19.20 31.85
C ASP A 84 -18.39 20.23 31.57
N TYR A 85 -19.39 20.21 32.47
CA TYR A 85 -20.23 21.36 32.80
C TYR A 85 -19.39 22.41 33.52
#